data_AF-X1CGT7-F1
#
_entry.id   AF-X1CGT7-F1
#
_cell.length_a   1.000
_cell.length_b   1.000
_cell.length_c   1.000
_cell.angle_alpha   90.00
_cell.angle_beta   90.00
_cell.angle_gamma   90.00
#
_symmetry.space_group_name_H-M   'P 1'
#
loop_
_entity.id
_entity.type
_entity.pdbx_description
1 polymer ?
#
loop_
_entity_poly.entity_id
_entity_poly.type
_entity_poly.pdbx_seq_one_letter_code
_entity_poly.pdbx_strand_id
1 'polypeptide(L)'
;FVSWDNYPVWYKPNISYGAAMAADLMRGIKQKNFLIMEQTAGPCGWGVFFRNTRPGEIRKIAYQQLAHGADGQIWFRWRTCTAGREQYWHGLLGHDGKPFRRYKEAAQVASEFRKLEKYLRSTTVKSDVAIIYDYHSIWSLWGQPGFEGNNVRDAISRYYNAFFRTGINVDLVSIEADFSKYKLVLTPDLIVLPDKLAGKLNDYV
;
A
#
# COMPACT_ATOMS: atom_id res chain seq x y z
N PHE A 1 7.32 1.63 -14.09
CA PHE A 1 6.91 1.71 -12.67
C PHE A 1 5.70 0.80 -12.46
N VAL A 2 5.31 0.57 -11.20
CA VAL A 2 4.00 0.03 -10.78
C VAL A 2 3.16 1.21 -10.30
N SER A 3 1.83 1.12 -10.37
CA SER A 3 0.95 2.07 -9.70
C SER A 3 -0.25 1.40 -9.05
N TRP A 4 -0.81 2.02 -8.03
CA TRP A 4 -2.00 1.51 -7.33
C TRP A 4 -2.84 2.61 -6.68
N ASP A 5 -4.01 2.20 -6.20
CA ASP A 5 -5.05 3.06 -5.66
C ASP A 5 -5.20 2.82 -4.16
N ASN A 6 -4.99 3.87 -3.36
CA ASN A 6 -4.92 3.82 -1.91
C ASN A 6 -6.08 4.57 -1.25
N TYR A 7 -7.03 3.79 -0.72
CA TYR A 7 -8.18 4.28 0.02
C TYR A 7 -8.24 3.67 1.42
N PRO A 8 -7.48 4.16 2.42
CA PRO A 8 -7.51 3.62 3.78
C PRO A 8 -8.60 4.26 4.66
N VAL A 9 -9.35 5.24 4.16
CA VAL A 9 -10.32 6.04 4.94
C VAL A 9 -11.73 5.51 4.77
N TRP A 10 -12.12 4.58 5.63
CA TRP A 10 -13.46 3.98 5.66
C TRP A 10 -14.19 4.35 6.96
N TYR A 11 -14.33 3.39 7.89
CA TYR A 11 -15.19 3.55 9.07
C TYR A 11 -14.48 4.19 10.26
N LYS A 12 -13.29 3.67 10.62
CA LYS A 12 -12.55 4.09 11.81
C LYS A 12 -11.36 4.99 11.43
N PRO A 13 -10.93 5.88 12.34
CA PRO A 13 -9.77 6.75 12.16
C PRO A 13 -8.45 6.03 12.50
N ASN A 14 -8.32 4.78 12.08
CA ASN A 14 -7.08 4.02 12.21
C ASN A 14 -6.40 3.96 10.84
N ILE A 15 -5.11 4.28 10.79
CA ILE A 15 -4.32 3.96 9.61
C ILE A 15 -3.86 2.51 9.80
N SER A 16 -4.48 1.61 9.05
CA SER A 16 -4.15 0.19 9.09
C SER A 16 -2.72 -0.03 8.57
N TYR A 17 -2.03 -1.00 9.15
CA TYR A 17 -0.79 -1.55 8.59
C TYR A 17 -0.98 -2.06 7.16
N GLY A 18 -2.22 -2.41 6.76
CA GLY A 18 -2.53 -2.88 5.41
C GLY A 18 -2.18 -1.90 4.30
N ALA A 19 -2.28 -0.58 4.53
CA ALA A 19 -1.90 0.42 3.51
C ALA A 19 -0.38 0.53 3.31
N ALA A 20 0.39 0.31 4.39
CA ALA A 20 1.84 0.21 4.34
C ALA A 20 2.27 -1.11 3.66
N MET A 21 1.64 -2.22 4.05
CA MET A 21 1.89 -3.53 3.46
C MET A 21 1.61 -3.55 1.95
N ALA A 22 0.50 -2.95 1.52
CA ALA A 22 0.18 -2.82 0.10
C ALA A 22 1.21 -1.97 -0.65
N ALA A 23 1.72 -0.90 -0.04
CA ALA A 23 2.81 -0.10 -0.61
C ALA A 23 4.10 -0.91 -0.79
N ASP A 24 4.48 -1.71 0.21
CA ASP A 24 5.64 -2.60 0.14
C ASP A 24 5.47 -3.71 -0.91
N LEU A 25 4.24 -4.21 -1.12
CA LEU A 25 3.90 -5.10 -2.23
C LEU A 25 4.10 -4.40 -3.58
N MET A 26 3.61 -3.18 -3.75
CA MET A 26 3.77 -2.45 -5.01
C MET A 26 5.23 -2.16 -5.34
N ARG A 27 6.04 -1.80 -4.34
CA ARG A 27 7.49 -1.68 -4.50
C ARG A 27 8.12 -3.02 -4.88
N GLY A 28 7.71 -4.09 -4.21
CA GLY A 28 8.30 -5.42 -4.34
C GLY A 28 8.04 -6.12 -5.68
N ILE A 29 6.89 -5.86 -6.34
CA ILE A 29 6.54 -6.46 -7.65
C ILE A 29 7.62 -6.21 -8.72
N LYS A 30 8.20 -5.00 -8.76
CA LYS A 30 9.27 -4.65 -9.71
C LYS A 30 10.61 -4.33 -9.02
N GLN A 31 10.69 -4.46 -7.69
CA GLN A 31 11.85 -4.06 -6.90
C GLN A 31 12.29 -2.61 -7.20
N LYS A 32 11.31 -1.72 -7.34
CA LYS A 32 11.47 -0.32 -7.74
C LYS A 32 10.39 0.54 -7.08
N ASN A 33 10.68 1.84 -6.93
CA ASN A 33 9.66 2.82 -6.54
C ASN A 33 8.44 2.78 -7.47
N PHE A 34 7.31 3.24 -6.93
CA PHE A 34 6.00 3.15 -7.56
C PHE A 34 5.26 4.49 -7.53
N LEU A 35 4.08 4.56 -8.13
CA LEU A 35 3.20 5.72 -8.09
C LEU A 35 1.88 5.41 -7.39
N ILE A 36 1.34 6.35 -6.64
CA ILE A 36 -0.07 6.31 -6.25
C ILE A 36 -0.88 6.94 -7.38
N MET A 37 -1.67 6.13 -8.08
CA MET A 37 -2.54 6.60 -9.17
C MET A 37 -3.82 7.20 -8.63
N GLU A 38 -4.33 6.67 -7.52
CA GLU A 38 -5.46 7.27 -6.80
C GLU A 38 -5.19 7.31 -5.30
N GLN A 39 -5.24 8.50 -4.73
CA GLN A 39 -5.10 8.75 -3.30
C GLN A 39 -6.41 9.33 -2.75
N THR A 40 -6.73 8.97 -1.51
CA THR A 40 -7.87 9.53 -0.78
C THR A 40 -7.87 11.06 -0.79
N ALA A 41 -8.80 11.67 -1.51
CA ALA A 41 -9.06 13.10 -1.47
C ALA A 41 -10.08 13.49 -0.37
N GLY A 42 -10.91 12.55 0.08
CA GLY A 42 -11.80 12.67 1.24
C GLY A 42 -12.74 11.48 1.38
N PRO A 43 -13.99 11.65 1.88
CA PRO A 43 -14.89 10.53 2.05
C PRO A 43 -15.22 9.90 0.69
N CYS A 44 -15.19 8.58 0.66
CA CYS A 44 -15.56 7.79 -0.52
C CYS A 44 -16.80 6.94 -0.22
N GLY A 45 -17.35 6.32 -1.26
CA GLY A 45 -18.38 5.31 -1.11
C GLY A 45 -19.38 5.26 -2.27
N TRP A 46 -20.10 4.13 -2.34
CA TRP A 46 -21.12 3.87 -3.34
C TRP A 46 -22.48 3.73 -2.64
N GLY A 47 -23.44 4.58 -3.01
CA GLY A 47 -24.78 4.63 -2.38
C GLY A 47 -24.80 5.31 -1.01
N VAL A 48 -23.73 5.18 -0.21
CA VAL A 48 -23.45 5.90 1.04
C VAL A 48 -22.01 6.39 1.03
N PHE A 49 -21.67 7.44 1.78
CA PHE A 49 -20.28 7.85 2.00
C PHE A 49 -19.79 7.53 3.40
N PHE A 50 -18.51 7.18 3.48
CA PHE A 50 -17.81 6.93 4.73
C PHE A 50 -17.38 8.24 5.41
N ARG A 51 -16.64 8.13 6.51
CA ARG A 51 -16.28 9.30 7.31
C ARG A 51 -15.44 10.30 6.51
N ASN A 52 -15.52 11.56 6.91
CA ASN A 52 -14.55 12.56 6.46
C ASN A 52 -13.15 12.27 7.00
N THR A 53 -12.13 12.66 6.23
CA THR A 53 -10.75 12.71 6.71
C THR A 53 -10.65 13.65 7.90
N ARG A 54 -9.87 13.31 8.93
CA ARG A 54 -9.58 14.20 10.07
C ARG A 54 -8.54 15.26 9.68
N PRO A 55 -8.42 16.38 10.41
CA PRO A 55 -7.31 17.33 10.25
C PRO A 55 -5.94 16.63 10.18
N GLY A 56 -5.20 16.88 9.11
CA GLY A 56 -3.85 16.33 8.89
C GLY A 56 -3.81 14.88 8.38
N GLU A 57 -4.95 14.21 8.22
CA GLU A 57 -4.97 12.81 7.80
C GLU A 57 -4.56 12.62 6.33
N ILE A 58 -4.90 13.57 5.44
CA ILE A 58 -4.44 13.55 4.04
C ILE A 58 -2.92 13.59 3.99
N ARG A 59 -2.31 14.48 4.79
CA ARG A 59 -0.86 14.57 4.93
C ARG A 59 -0.27 13.27 5.48
N LYS A 60 -0.84 12.70 6.53
CA LYS A 60 -0.35 11.46 7.14
C LYS A 60 -0.36 10.29 6.14
N ILE A 61 -1.44 10.12 5.39
CA ILE A 61 -1.56 9.06 4.37
C ILE A 61 -0.54 9.27 3.25
N ALA A 62 -0.41 10.51 2.76
CA ALA A 62 0.56 10.81 1.71
C ALA A 62 2.00 10.55 2.15
N TYR A 63 2.39 10.98 3.35
CA TYR A 63 3.74 10.74 3.87
C TYR A 63 4.02 9.27 4.14
N GLN A 64 3.03 8.48 4.56
CA GLN A 64 3.20 7.03 4.66
C GLN A 64 3.60 6.46 3.30
N GLN A 65 2.84 6.75 2.24
CA GLN A 65 3.14 6.20 0.92
C GLN A 65 4.49 6.66 0.38
N LEU A 66 4.87 7.93 0.63
CA LEU A 66 6.23 8.43 0.31
C LEU A 66 7.31 7.64 1.04
N ALA A 67 7.13 7.37 2.35
CA ALA A 67 8.10 6.62 3.16
C ALA A 67 8.29 5.17 2.68
N HIS A 68 7.29 4.58 2.02
CA HIS A 68 7.36 3.25 1.43
C HIS A 68 7.82 3.26 -0.05
N GLY A 69 8.23 4.40 -0.60
CA GLY A 69 8.81 4.48 -1.95
C GLY A 69 7.86 4.91 -3.05
N ALA A 70 6.78 5.63 -2.73
CA ALA A 70 5.97 6.32 -3.73
C ALA A 70 6.71 7.58 -4.25
N ASP A 71 7.06 7.60 -5.54
CA ASP A 71 7.70 8.74 -6.19
C ASP A 71 6.71 9.88 -6.52
N GLY A 72 5.42 9.58 -6.51
CA GLY A 72 4.37 10.53 -6.86
C GLY A 72 3.01 10.04 -6.44
N GLN A 73 2.08 10.98 -6.28
CA GLN A 73 0.72 10.69 -5.83
C GLN A 73 -0.29 11.58 -6.54
N ILE A 74 -1.39 10.97 -6.95
CA ILE A 74 -2.50 11.63 -7.65
C ILE A 74 -3.74 11.49 -6.79
N TRP A 75 -4.39 12.61 -6.46
CA TRP A 75 -5.66 12.58 -5.71
C TRP A 75 -6.81 12.27 -6.65
N PHE A 76 -7.52 11.19 -6.37
CA PHE A 76 -8.80 10.94 -6.98
C PHE A 76 -9.89 11.51 -6.08
N ARG A 77 -10.60 12.57 -6.49
CA ARG A 77 -10.53 13.29 -7.77
C ARG A 77 -10.38 14.78 -7.54
N TRP A 78 -10.22 15.54 -8.62
CA TRP A 78 -10.13 17.00 -8.53
C TRP A 78 -11.42 17.62 -7.97
N ARG A 79 -12.56 17.36 -8.62
CA ARG A 79 -13.88 17.86 -8.24
C ARG A 79 -14.87 16.71 -8.10
N THR A 80 -15.66 16.76 -7.02
CA THR A 80 -16.71 15.79 -6.73
C THR A 80 -17.79 15.83 -7.82
N CYS A 81 -18.21 14.66 -8.31
CA CYS A 81 -19.28 14.55 -9.31
C CYS A 81 -20.63 15.00 -8.74
N THR A 82 -21.49 15.55 -9.60
CA THR A 82 -22.87 15.94 -9.22
C THR A 82 -23.90 14.86 -9.56
N ALA A 83 -23.51 13.81 -10.28
CA ALA A 83 -24.35 12.69 -10.65
C ALA A 83 -23.52 11.43 -10.92
N GLY A 84 -24.19 10.28 -10.98
CA GLY A 84 -23.58 8.99 -11.32
C GLY A 84 -23.15 8.17 -10.10
N ARG A 85 -22.58 6.99 -10.37
CA ARG A 85 -22.26 5.98 -9.34
C ARG A 85 -21.34 6.51 -8.23
N GLU A 86 -20.50 7.47 -8.56
CA GLU A 86 -19.47 8.05 -7.69
C GLU A 86 -19.79 9.49 -7.27
N GLN A 87 -21.05 9.93 -7.30
CA GLN A 87 -21.40 11.25 -6.78
C GLN A 87 -20.95 11.43 -5.32
N TYR A 88 -20.90 10.36 -4.54
CA TYR A 88 -20.40 10.37 -3.16
C TYR A 88 -18.92 9.96 -3.01
N TRP A 89 -18.17 9.93 -4.12
CA TRP A 89 -16.72 9.83 -4.08
C TRP A 89 -16.09 11.22 -4.13
N HIS A 90 -15.78 11.78 -2.96
CA HIS A 90 -15.46 13.20 -2.85
C HIS A 90 -14.05 13.51 -3.35
N GLY A 91 -13.98 14.52 -4.23
CA GLY A 91 -12.73 15.14 -4.66
C GLY A 91 -12.23 16.22 -3.70
N LEU A 92 -11.11 16.86 -4.08
CA LEU A 92 -10.53 18.00 -3.34
C LEU A 92 -11.47 19.21 -3.30
N LEU A 93 -12.21 19.42 -4.38
CA LEU A 93 -13.30 20.39 -4.48
C LEU A 93 -14.65 19.69 -4.22
N GLY A 94 -15.57 20.39 -3.54
CA GLY A 94 -16.92 19.88 -3.31
C GLY A 94 -17.79 19.90 -4.58
N HIS A 95 -19.05 19.49 -4.43
CA HIS A 95 -20.04 19.52 -5.52
C HIS A 95 -20.21 20.93 -6.09
N ASP A 96 -20.18 21.94 -5.23
CA ASP A 96 -20.23 23.37 -5.57
C ASP A 96 -18.95 23.90 -6.25
N GLY A 97 -17.91 23.07 -6.39
CA GLY A 97 -16.64 23.43 -6.98
C GLY A 97 -15.73 24.28 -6.09
N LYS A 98 -16.10 24.53 -4.82
CA LYS A 98 -15.30 25.35 -3.91
C LYS A 98 -14.20 24.53 -3.21
N PRO A 99 -13.04 25.15 -2.89
CA PRO A 99 -12.00 24.49 -2.12
C PRO A 99 -12.38 24.41 -0.63
N PHE A 100 -12.14 23.25 -0.03
CA PHE A 100 -12.33 23.00 1.41
C PHE A 100 -10.99 22.76 2.13
N ARG A 101 -11.02 22.39 3.42
CA ARG A 101 -9.79 22.00 4.17
C ARG A 101 -8.95 20.96 3.42
N ARG A 102 -9.60 19.97 2.80
CA ARG A 102 -8.93 18.87 2.07
C ARG A 102 -8.08 19.37 0.91
N TYR A 103 -8.56 20.39 0.18
CA TYR A 103 -7.77 21.09 -0.84
C TYR A 103 -6.53 21.76 -0.25
N LYS A 104 -6.68 22.50 0.87
CA LYS A 104 -5.57 23.18 1.53
C LYS A 104 -4.51 22.20 2.05
N GLU A 105 -4.93 21.07 2.62
CA GLU A 105 -4.01 20.01 3.06
C GLU A 105 -3.27 19.35 1.88
N ALA A 106 -3.96 19.06 0.78
CA ALA A 106 -3.32 18.52 -0.43
C ALA A 106 -2.31 19.52 -1.02
N ALA A 107 -2.66 20.81 -1.06
CA ALA A 107 -1.75 21.87 -1.51
C ALA A 107 -0.51 22.00 -0.60
N GLN A 108 -0.69 21.87 0.72
CA GLN A 108 0.43 21.81 1.68
C GLN A 108 1.34 20.63 1.38
N VAL A 109 0.80 19.41 1.25
CA VAL A 109 1.58 18.20 0.92
C VAL A 109 2.37 18.39 -0.37
N ALA A 110 1.73 18.92 -1.42
CA ALA A 110 2.40 19.18 -2.69
C ALA A 110 3.57 20.19 -2.54
N SER A 111 3.40 21.22 -1.71
CA SER A 111 4.48 22.17 -1.38
C SER A 111 5.62 21.52 -0.61
N GLU A 112 5.30 20.70 0.38
CA GLU A 112 6.29 19.97 1.17
C GLU A 112 7.09 18.98 0.32
N PHE A 113 6.42 18.24 -0.57
CA PHE A 113 7.09 17.28 -1.46
C PHE A 113 8.03 17.97 -2.45
N ARG A 114 7.67 19.14 -3.00
CA ARG A 114 8.60 19.94 -3.83
C ARG A 114 9.86 20.35 -3.07
N LYS A 115 9.76 20.64 -1.76
CA LYS A 115 10.94 20.95 -0.93
C LYS A 115 11.81 19.72 -0.67
N LEU A 116 11.19 18.54 -0.55
CA LEU A 116 11.86 17.27 -0.29
C LEU A 116 12.46 16.64 -1.56
N GLU A 117 11.96 17.01 -2.74
CA GLU A 117 12.32 16.41 -4.03
C GLU A 117 13.83 16.26 -4.24
N LYS A 118 14.61 17.32 -3.98
CA LYS A 118 16.07 17.29 -4.14
C LYS A 118 16.81 16.29 -3.24
N TYR A 119 16.19 15.88 -2.13
CA TYR A 119 16.75 14.91 -1.18
C TYR A 119 16.30 13.49 -1.45
N LEU A 120 15.09 13.33 -2.01
CA LEU A 120 14.44 12.02 -2.19
C LEU A 120 14.51 11.51 -3.62
N ARG A 121 14.75 12.38 -4.61
CA ARG A 121 14.88 11.96 -6.01
C ARG A 121 15.95 10.87 -6.11
N SER A 122 15.60 9.78 -6.79
CA SER A 122 16.48 8.62 -7.01
C SER A 122 16.83 7.80 -5.76
N THR A 123 16.23 8.10 -4.61
CA THR A 123 16.34 7.23 -3.42
C THR A 123 15.42 6.02 -3.57
N THR A 124 15.76 4.93 -2.88
CA THR A 124 14.93 3.73 -2.77
C THR A 124 14.91 3.28 -1.32
N VAL A 125 13.82 2.61 -0.92
CA VAL A 125 13.75 1.95 0.39
C VAL A 125 14.68 0.74 0.36
N LYS A 126 15.46 0.56 1.43
CA LYS A 126 16.26 -0.65 1.66
C LYS A 126 15.59 -1.50 2.74
N SER A 127 15.46 -2.78 2.47
CA SER A 127 14.83 -3.77 3.35
C SER A 127 15.78 -4.94 3.54
N ASP A 128 16.03 -5.33 4.79
CA ASP A 128 16.83 -6.52 5.13
C ASP A 128 15.97 -7.80 5.19
N VAL A 129 14.63 -7.64 5.20
CA VAL A 129 13.65 -8.72 5.34
C VAL A 129 12.79 -8.80 4.09
N ALA A 130 12.60 -10.01 3.58
CA ALA A 130 11.62 -10.32 2.55
C ALA A 130 10.52 -11.25 3.10
N ILE A 131 9.29 -11.01 2.71
CA ILE A 131 8.20 -11.98 2.84
C ILE A 131 7.74 -12.34 1.43
N ILE A 132 7.74 -13.63 1.10
CA ILE A 132 7.25 -14.11 -0.19
C ILE A 132 5.72 -13.91 -0.24
N TYR A 133 5.26 -13.19 -1.25
CA TYR A 133 3.86 -12.96 -1.55
C TYR A 133 3.49 -13.72 -2.83
N ASP A 134 2.98 -14.94 -2.68
CA ASP A 134 2.62 -15.81 -3.80
C ASP A 134 1.09 -15.88 -4.01
N TYR A 135 0.65 -15.45 -5.19
CA TYR A 135 -0.77 -15.49 -5.56
C TYR A 135 -1.29 -16.90 -5.73
N HIS A 136 -0.45 -17.87 -6.15
CA HIS A 136 -0.89 -19.25 -6.31
C HIS A 136 -1.25 -19.89 -4.97
N SER A 137 -0.42 -19.68 -3.94
CA SER A 137 -0.70 -20.09 -2.56
C SER A 137 -1.93 -19.40 -1.99
N ILE A 138 -2.10 -18.09 -2.25
CA ILE A 138 -3.30 -17.35 -1.86
C ILE A 138 -4.57 -17.95 -2.50
N TRP A 139 -4.55 -18.22 -3.81
CA TRP A 139 -5.72 -18.77 -4.50
C TRP A 139 -6.01 -20.22 -4.09
N SER A 140 -4.98 -21.02 -3.87
CA SER A 140 -5.12 -22.40 -3.40
C SER A 140 -5.88 -22.45 -2.06
N LEU A 141 -5.41 -21.70 -1.06
CA LEU A 141 -6.02 -21.68 0.27
C LEU A 141 -7.33 -20.88 0.33
N TRP A 142 -7.58 -19.97 -0.61
CA TRP A 142 -8.90 -19.34 -0.74
C TRP A 142 -9.96 -20.35 -1.19
N GLY A 143 -9.62 -21.26 -2.10
CA GLY A 143 -10.54 -22.29 -2.59
C GLY A 143 -10.75 -23.42 -1.58
N GLN A 144 -9.68 -23.90 -0.95
CA GLN A 144 -9.71 -25.01 0.01
C GLN A 144 -8.77 -24.70 1.20
N PRO A 145 -9.29 -24.07 2.27
CA PRO A 145 -8.44 -23.60 3.38
C PRO A 145 -7.92 -24.72 4.30
N GLY A 146 -8.47 -25.93 4.20
CA GLY A 146 -8.13 -27.08 5.06
C GLY A 146 -8.74 -27.00 6.47
N PHE A 147 -8.73 -25.82 7.10
CA PHE A 147 -9.42 -25.54 8.36
C PHE A 147 -9.97 -24.11 8.39
N GLU A 148 -10.93 -23.86 9.27
CA GLU A 148 -11.58 -22.56 9.38
C GLU A 148 -10.60 -21.46 9.79
N GLY A 149 -10.59 -20.35 9.04
CA GLY A 149 -9.73 -19.20 9.31
C GLY A 149 -8.30 -19.30 8.75
N ASN A 150 -7.96 -20.36 8.02
CA ASN A 150 -6.67 -20.42 7.33
C ASN A 150 -6.63 -19.43 6.16
N ASN A 151 -5.80 -18.39 6.25
CA ASN A 151 -5.70 -17.34 5.25
C ASN A 151 -4.26 -16.84 5.12
N VAL A 152 -3.68 -17.02 3.94
CA VAL A 152 -2.29 -16.62 3.62
C VAL A 152 -2.05 -15.13 3.85
N ARG A 153 -3.01 -14.26 3.49
CA ARG A 153 -2.86 -12.81 3.68
C ARG A 153 -2.87 -12.43 5.15
N ASP A 154 -3.62 -13.14 5.99
CA ASP A 154 -3.61 -12.94 7.43
C ASP A 154 -2.29 -13.45 8.05
N ALA A 155 -1.74 -14.57 7.54
CA ALA A 155 -0.40 -15.03 7.91
C ALA A 155 0.68 -14.02 7.57
N ILE A 156 0.74 -13.56 6.33
CA ILE A 156 1.65 -12.49 5.88
C ILE A 156 1.49 -11.24 6.76
N SER A 157 0.24 -10.80 6.99
CA SER A 157 -0.05 -9.62 7.80
C SER A 157 0.43 -9.77 9.25
N ARG A 158 0.33 -10.96 9.86
CA ARG A 158 0.81 -11.20 11.24
C ARG A 158 2.31 -10.92 11.37
N TYR A 159 3.13 -11.45 10.45
CA TYR A 159 4.57 -11.22 10.42
C TYR A 159 4.91 -9.78 10.04
N TYR A 160 4.30 -9.27 8.96
CA TYR A 160 4.51 -7.90 8.51
C TYR A 160 4.25 -6.88 9.64
N ASN A 161 3.14 -7.04 10.36
CA ASN A 161 2.78 -6.15 11.46
C ASN A 161 3.79 -6.20 12.62
N ALA A 162 4.47 -7.33 12.83
CA ALA A 162 5.52 -7.44 13.85
C ALA A 162 6.74 -6.59 13.46
N PHE A 163 7.23 -6.71 12.22
CA PHE A 163 8.32 -5.88 11.70
C PHE A 163 7.97 -4.39 11.65
N PHE A 164 6.74 -4.07 11.24
CA PHE A 164 6.28 -2.69 11.19
C PHE A 164 6.33 -2.04 12.59
N ARG A 165 5.89 -2.75 13.64
CA ARG A 165 5.93 -2.24 15.02
C ARG A 165 7.33 -2.02 15.56
N THR A 166 8.33 -2.73 15.04
CA THR A 166 9.74 -2.57 15.42
C THR A 166 10.52 -1.63 14.51
N GLY A 167 9.88 -1.06 13.49
CA GLY A 167 10.52 -0.14 12.55
C GLY A 167 11.44 -0.80 11.53
N ILE A 168 11.27 -2.11 11.28
CA ILE A 168 12.05 -2.86 10.30
C ILE A 168 11.34 -2.79 8.94
N ASN A 169 12.08 -2.36 7.91
CA ASN A 169 11.61 -2.35 6.53
C ASN A 169 11.50 -3.78 5.98
N VAL A 170 10.40 -4.04 5.29
CA VAL A 170 10.09 -5.34 4.67
C VAL A 170 9.77 -5.13 3.20
N ASP A 171 10.28 -6.01 2.35
CA ASP A 171 9.79 -6.16 0.98
C ASP A 171 8.82 -7.34 0.89
N LEU A 172 7.67 -7.13 0.25
CA LEU A 172 6.80 -8.23 -0.17
C LEU A 172 7.17 -8.62 -1.60
N VAL A 173 7.81 -9.77 -1.78
CA VAL A 173 8.48 -10.14 -3.03
C VAL A 173 7.83 -11.34 -3.71
N SER A 174 8.00 -11.43 -5.03
CA SER A 174 7.57 -12.62 -5.78
C SER A 174 8.55 -13.78 -5.59
N ILE A 175 8.13 -14.98 -6.00
CA ILE A 175 8.95 -16.19 -5.97
C ILE A 175 10.18 -16.10 -6.89
N GLU A 176 10.16 -15.21 -7.90
CA GLU A 176 11.29 -14.98 -8.80
C GLU A 176 12.37 -14.06 -8.21
N ALA A 177 12.09 -13.32 -7.13
CA ALA A 177 13.01 -12.35 -6.57
C ALA A 177 14.37 -12.95 -6.14
N ASP A 178 15.41 -12.12 -6.16
CA ASP A 178 16.74 -12.52 -5.70
C ASP A 178 16.82 -12.47 -4.17
N PHE A 179 16.81 -13.65 -3.54
CA PHE A 179 16.75 -13.81 -2.09
C PHE A 179 18.09 -13.49 -1.41
N SER A 180 19.21 -13.55 -2.13
CA SER A 180 20.56 -13.32 -1.57
C SER A 180 20.76 -11.90 -1.01
N LYS A 181 19.88 -10.97 -1.39
CA LYS A 181 19.88 -9.57 -0.93
C LYS A 181 19.31 -9.41 0.48
N TYR A 182 18.61 -10.41 1.01
CA TYR A 182 17.90 -10.34 2.27
C TYR A 182 18.57 -11.17 3.36
N LYS A 183 18.62 -10.63 4.57
CA LYS A 183 19.13 -11.33 5.76
C LYS A 183 18.11 -12.31 6.33
N LEU A 184 16.83 -12.12 6.00
CA LEU A 184 15.74 -12.99 6.40
C LEU A 184 14.70 -13.08 5.27
N VAL A 185 14.33 -14.30 4.90
CA VAL A 185 13.23 -14.60 3.99
C VAL A 185 12.17 -15.40 4.74
N LEU A 186 10.93 -14.90 4.72
CA LEU A 186 9.77 -15.57 5.30
C LEU A 186 8.84 -16.10 4.22
N THR A 187 8.31 -17.31 4.43
CA THR A 187 7.41 -17.99 3.51
C THR A 187 6.11 -18.44 4.21
N PRO A 188 5.30 -17.51 4.77
CA PRO A 188 4.08 -17.88 5.50
C PRO A 188 3.10 -18.60 4.59
N ASP A 189 2.70 -19.81 4.96
CA ASP A 189 1.69 -20.62 4.27
C ASP A 189 1.95 -20.79 2.75
N LEU A 190 3.22 -20.91 2.36
CA LEU A 190 3.65 -21.19 0.98
C LEU A 190 3.32 -22.64 0.59
N ILE A 191 2.05 -22.89 0.30
CA ILE A 191 1.54 -24.24 -0.01
C ILE A 191 1.84 -24.68 -1.45
N VAL A 192 2.02 -23.73 -2.38
CA VAL A 192 2.42 -24.02 -3.76
C VAL A 192 3.94 -23.82 -3.85
N LEU A 193 4.68 -24.92 -3.91
CA LEU A 193 6.15 -24.91 -3.96
C LEU A 193 6.68 -25.61 -5.22
N PRO A 194 6.89 -24.88 -6.33
CA PRO A 194 7.54 -25.43 -7.51
C PRO A 194 9.00 -25.84 -7.22
N ASP A 195 9.51 -26.88 -7.87
CA ASP A 195 10.89 -27.38 -7.67
C ASP A 195 11.95 -26.29 -7.80
N LYS A 196 11.77 -25.37 -8.76
CA LYS A 196 12.67 -24.23 -8.96
C LYS A 196 12.72 -23.32 -7.73
N LEU A 197 11.58 -23.09 -7.08
CA LEU A 197 11.51 -22.28 -5.86
C LEU A 197 12.12 -23.04 -4.68
N ALA A 198 11.86 -24.35 -4.56
CA ALA A 198 12.48 -25.19 -3.54
C ALA A 198 14.02 -25.15 -3.62
N GLY A 199 14.57 -25.30 -4.83
CA GLY A 199 16.02 -25.17 -5.06
C GLY A 199 16.56 -23.79 -4.65
N LYS A 200 15.88 -22.71 -5.06
CA LYS A 200 16.27 -21.34 -4.65
C LYS A 200 16.25 -21.12 -3.14
N LEU A 201 15.29 -21.70 -2.43
CA LEU A 201 15.22 -21.61 -0.96
C LEU A 201 16.31 -22.44 -0.30
N ASN A 202 16.68 -23.58 -0.88
CA ASN A 202 17.80 -24.40 -0.42
C ASN A 202 19.15 -23.66 -0.61
N ASP A 203 19.34 -22.99 -1.74
CA ASP A 203 20.57 -22.21 -2.02
C ASP A 203 20.71 -20.96 -1.13
N TYR A 204 19.60 -20.49 -0.55
CA TYR A 204 19.58 -19.30 0.31
C TYR A 204 20.13 -19.57 1.73
N VAL A 205 20.02 -20.81 2.23
CA VAL A 205 20.36 -21.22 3.60
C VAL A 205 21.72 -21.91 3.62
#